data_AF-A0A164MQ37-F1
#
_entry.id   AF-A0A164MQ37-F1
#
_cell.length_a   1.000
_cell.length_b   1.000
_cell.length_c   1.000
_cell.angle_alpha   90.00
_cell.angle_beta   90.00
_cell.angle_gamma   90.00
#
_symmetry.space_group_name_H-M   'P 1'
#
loop_
_entity.id
_entity.type
_entity.pdbx_description
1 polymer ?
#
loop_
_entity_poly.entity_id
_entity_poly.type
_entity_poly.pdbx_seq_one_letter_code
_entity_poly.pdbx_strand_id
1 'polypeptide(L)'
;MSFLGCHDEIKSEILQWVFEDSHLGESHEYLRYLEGMRLMNRQLNKVVLECGQLWSTVHLDWPESVLLAYHARSKDCELAVFFNTNVEGSAATRPTLARYAKFLADNIGRRYYMDATIADDKCIGSLANAIATTPALRLTTLKSYLGDRVDNVHRMVADNAPRLPDAAIHRGPFKHLHHISTLTHLEILVTQAVGKTMTQLEKVLLIGEQRKSSLENTPSNYLLLILAALIQAALRLIYH
;
A
#
# COMPACT_ATOMS: atom_id res chain seq x y z
N MET A 1 38.66 -10.31 6.15
CA MET A 1 38.26 -10.96 4.88
C MET A 1 37.62 -9.92 3.98
N SER A 2 38.20 -9.64 2.82
CA SER A 2 37.63 -8.69 1.86
C SER A 2 36.51 -9.36 1.08
N PHE A 3 35.36 -8.69 0.95
CA PHE A 3 34.23 -9.07 0.09
C PHE A 3 34.56 -9.00 -1.43
N LEU A 4 35.84 -8.92 -1.79
CA LEU A 4 36.38 -8.73 -3.15
C LEU A 4 36.07 -9.89 -4.12
N GLY A 5 35.53 -11.01 -3.65
CA GLY A 5 35.12 -12.16 -4.47
C GLY A 5 33.62 -12.45 -4.46
N CYS A 6 32.79 -11.59 -3.88
CA CYS A 6 31.34 -11.80 -3.86
C CYS A 6 30.78 -11.55 -5.27
N HIS A 7 30.36 -12.64 -5.92
CA HIS A 7 29.70 -12.65 -7.24
C HIS A 7 28.54 -11.66 -7.25
N ASP A 8 28.34 -10.96 -8.38
CA ASP A 8 27.24 -9.98 -8.50
C ASP A 8 25.87 -10.63 -8.25
N GLU A 9 25.73 -11.93 -8.51
CA GLU A 9 24.56 -12.73 -8.18
C GLU A 9 24.25 -12.74 -6.67
N ILE A 10 25.26 -12.89 -5.81
CA ILE A 10 25.06 -12.90 -4.34
C ILE A 10 24.65 -11.51 -3.86
N LYS A 11 25.15 -10.44 -4.48
CA LYS A 11 24.74 -9.07 -4.16
C LYS A 11 23.28 -8.85 -4.53
N SER A 12 22.87 -9.29 -5.71
CA SER A 12 21.47 -9.23 -6.15
C SER A 12 20.56 -10.06 -5.26
N GLU A 13 20.99 -11.24 -4.83
CA GLU A 13 20.22 -12.11 -3.94
C GLU A 13 20.06 -11.50 -2.55
N ILE A 14 21.11 -10.92 -1.98
CA ILE A 14 21.03 -10.16 -0.72
C ILE A 14 20.06 -8.99 -0.88
N LEU A 15 20.18 -8.19 -1.94
CA LEU A 15 19.30 -7.04 -2.18
C LEU A 15 17.84 -7.47 -2.38
N GLN A 16 17.61 -8.59 -3.06
CA GLN A 16 16.28 -9.16 -3.25
C GLN A 16 15.71 -9.63 -1.90
N TRP A 17 16.48 -10.32 -1.08
CA TRP A 17 16.09 -10.71 0.27
C TRP A 17 15.68 -9.50 1.11
N VAL A 18 16.49 -8.44 1.06
CA VAL A 18 16.20 -7.18 1.75
C VAL A 18 14.90 -6.56 1.26
N PHE A 19 14.65 -6.60 -0.04
CA PHE A 19 13.44 -6.05 -0.63
C PHE A 19 12.20 -6.88 -0.26
N GLU A 20 12.29 -8.20 -0.32
CA GLU A 20 11.20 -9.12 0.04
C GLU A 20 10.81 -8.99 1.53
N ASP A 21 11.79 -8.87 2.43
CA ASP A 21 11.55 -8.68 3.86
C ASP A 21 11.09 -7.24 4.20
N SER A 22 11.47 -6.25 3.39
CA SER A 22 11.10 -4.84 3.63
C SER A 22 9.61 -4.55 3.52
N HIS A 23 8.87 -5.39 2.80
CA HIS A 23 7.42 -5.32 2.72
C HIS A 23 6.70 -5.89 3.95
N LEU A 24 7.43 -6.51 4.87
CA LEU A 24 6.87 -7.23 6.03
C LEU A 24 7.15 -6.54 7.38
N GLY A 25 7.96 -5.49 7.42
CA GLY A 25 8.43 -4.85 8.66
C GLY A 25 7.88 -3.44 8.93
N GLU A 26 8.00 -2.99 10.18
CA GLU A 26 7.77 -1.59 10.55
C GLU A 26 8.79 -0.68 9.84
N SER A 27 8.35 0.48 9.33
CA SER A 27 9.16 1.43 8.55
C SER A 27 10.51 1.81 9.18
N HIS A 28 10.59 1.80 10.51
CA HIS A 28 11.78 2.14 11.29
C HIS A 28 12.81 1.00 11.28
N GLU A 29 12.37 -0.25 11.25
CA GLU A 29 13.25 -1.40 11.16
C GLU A 29 13.95 -1.45 9.81
N TYR A 30 13.24 -1.12 8.73
CA TYR A 30 13.82 -1.02 7.40
C TYR A 30 14.93 0.03 7.34
N LEU A 31 14.71 1.24 7.89
CA LEU A 31 15.76 2.26 7.96
C LEU A 31 16.97 1.79 8.77
N ARG A 32 16.73 1.23 9.96
CA ARG A 32 17.81 0.71 10.82
C ARG A 32 18.61 -0.37 10.11
N TYR A 33 17.92 -1.24 9.36
CA TYR A 33 18.55 -2.29 8.58
C TYR A 33 19.42 -1.71 7.45
N LEU A 34 18.90 -0.76 6.67
CA LEU A 34 19.65 -0.09 5.61
C LEU A 34 20.86 0.68 6.16
N GLU A 35 20.72 1.35 7.30
CA GLU A 35 21.84 2.00 7.99
C GLU A 35 22.88 0.98 8.45
N GLY A 36 22.45 -0.13 9.04
CA GLY A 36 23.31 -1.25 9.42
C GLY A 36 24.12 -1.77 8.23
N MET A 37 23.49 -2.03 7.10
CA MET A 37 24.17 -2.47 5.88
C MET A 37 25.24 -1.48 5.40
N ARG A 38 24.94 -0.19 5.45
CA ARG A 38 25.89 0.86 5.03
C ARG A 38 27.09 0.94 5.96
N LEU A 39 26.92 0.65 7.25
CA LEU A 39 27.98 0.69 8.25
C LEU A 39 28.84 -0.59 8.25
N MET A 40 28.29 -1.74 7.87
CA MET A 40 29.00 -3.02 7.91
C MET A 40 30.21 -3.08 6.95
N ASN A 41 30.12 -2.51 5.75
CA ASN A 41 31.20 -2.61 4.76
C ASN A 41 31.13 -1.49 3.71
N ARG A 42 32.29 -0.87 3.38
CA ARG A 42 32.39 0.14 2.30
C ARG A 42 31.92 -0.40 0.94
N GLN A 43 32.16 -1.67 0.64
CA GLN A 43 31.72 -2.30 -0.61
C GLN A 43 30.20 -2.50 -0.63
N LEU A 44 29.59 -2.91 0.48
CA LEU A 44 28.14 -2.99 0.61
C LEU A 44 27.50 -1.61 0.50
N ASN A 45 28.09 -0.59 1.11
CA ASN A 45 27.62 0.79 0.96
C ASN A 45 27.65 1.25 -0.50
N LYS A 46 28.67 0.87 -1.29
CA LYS A 46 28.70 1.17 -2.74
C LYS A 46 27.54 0.48 -3.47
N VAL A 47 27.35 -0.82 -3.24
CA VAL A 47 26.26 -1.61 -3.85
C VAL A 47 24.89 -1.04 -3.49
N VAL A 48 24.68 -0.69 -2.22
CA VAL A 48 23.44 -0.04 -1.74
C VAL A 48 23.21 1.29 -2.45
N LEU A 49 24.25 2.10 -2.63
CA LEU A 49 24.15 3.39 -3.34
C LEU A 49 23.85 3.23 -4.83
N GLU A 50 24.29 2.15 -5.47
CA GLU A 50 24.06 1.86 -6.89
C GLU A 50 22.72 1.14 -7.14
N CYS A 51 22.13 0.53 -6.12
CA CYS A 51 20.85 -0.18 -6.24
C CYS A 51 19.65 0.79 -6.23
N GLY A 52 19.18 1.19 -7.42
CA GLY A 52 18.02 2.06 -7.59
C GLY A 52 16.74 1.59 -6.87
N GLN A 53 16.52 0.27 -6.80
CA GLN A 53 15.35 -0.34 -6.16
C GLN A 53 15.30 -0.06 -4.65
N LEU A 54 16.43 -0.02 -3.94
CA LEU A 54 16.43 0.31 -2.52
C LEU A 54 15.95 1.75 -2.25
N TRP A 55 16.20 2.66 -3.20
CA TRP A 55 15.77 4.05 -3.12
C TRP A 55 14.32 4.23 -3.58
N SER A 56 13.76 3.27 -4.32
CA SER A 56 12.38 3.31 -4.82
C SER A 56 11.33 3.18 -3.71
N THR A 57 11.68 2.55 -2.60
CA THR A 57 10.80 2.37 -1.44
C THR A 57 10.90 3.56 -0.51
N VAL A 58 9.77 4.23 -0.30
CA VAL A 58 9.68 5.45 0.49
C VAL A 58 8.56 5.33 1.51
N HIS A 59 8.88 5.45 2.79
CA HIS A 59 7.86 5.56 3.83
C HIS A 59 7.70 7.03 4.25
N LEU A 60 6.46 7.54 4.25
CA LEU A 60 6.22 8.96 4.50
C LEU A 60 6.36 9.37 5.98
N ASP A 61 6.28 8.39 6.88
CA ASP A 61 6.51 8.55 8.31
C ASP A 61 7.98 8.77 8.67
N TRP A 62 8.91 8.55 7.74
CA TRP A 62 10.31 8.89 7.95
C TRP A 62 10.55 10.38 8.24
N PRO A 63 11.68 10.70 8.89
CA PRO A 63 12.15 12.08 9.00
C PRO A 63 12.27 12.74 7.62
N GLU A 64 11.94 14.02 7.53
CA GLU A 64 11.91 14.76 6.25
C GLU A 64 13.26 14.74 5.52
N SER A 65 14.37 14.84 6.26
CA SER A 65 15.71 14.75 5.69
C SER A 65 15.97 13.40 5.00
N VAL A 66 15.47 12.30 5.56
CA VAL A 66 15.59 10.96 4.99
C VAL A 66 14.70 10.85 3.77
N LEU A 67 13.44 11.30 3.87
CA LEU A 67 12.49 11.31 2.76
C LEU A 67 13.06 12.04 1.54
N LEU A 68 13.61 13.24 1.73
CA LEU A 68 14.23 14.03 0.66
C LEU A 68 15.46 13.33 0.05
N ALA A 69 16.29 12.69 0.87
CA ALA A 69 17.47 11.97 0.39
C ALA A 69 17.09 10.76 -0.48
N TYR A 70 16.08 9.98 -0.07
CA TYR A 70 15.58 8.83 -0.85
C TYR A 70 14.90 9.30 -2.13
N HIS A 71 14.06 10.34 -2.03
CA HIS A 71 13.38 10.94 -3.18
C HIS A 71 14.37 11.45 -4.25
N ALA A 72 15.43 12.14 -3.84
CA ALA A 72 16.45 12.64 -4.76
C ALA A 72 17.17 11.51 -5.51
N ARG A 73 17.40 10.37 -4.83
CA ARG A 73 18.09 9.21 -5.39
C ARG A 73 17.19 8.35 -6.26
N SER A 74 15.89 8.35 -5.99
CA SER A 74 14.94 7.52 -6.68
C SER A 74 14.46 8.11 -8.00
N LYS A 75 14.84 9.34 -8.38
CA LYS A 75 14.26 10.16 -9.46
C LYS A 75 13.89 9.42 -10.76
N ASP A 76 14.69 8.45 -11.17
CA ASP A 76 14.51 7.70 -12.43
C ASP A 76 13.94 6.28 -12.25
N CYS A 77 13.59 5.91 -11.02
CA CYS A 77 13.00 4.61 -10.67
C CYS A 77 11.47 4.67 -10.60
N GLU A 78 10.83 3.50 -10.53
CA GLU A 78 9.45 3.41 -10.02
C GLU A 78 9.46 3.78 -8.53
N LEU A 79 8.31 4.16 -7.96
CA LEU A 79 8.20 4.47 -6.53
C LEU A 79 7.23 3.51 -5.87
N ALA A 80 7.64 2.95 -4.74
CA ALA A 80 6.76 2.25 -3.82
C ALA A 80 6.62 3.12 -2.57
N VAL A 81 5.40 3.59 -2.29
CA VAL A 81 5.16 4.54 -1.21
C VAL A 81 4.24 3.93 -0.16
N PHE A 82 4.72 4.02 1.07
CA PHE A 82 4.10 3.43 2.25
C PHE A 82 3.78 4.54 3.24
N PHE A 83 2.57 4.56 3.78
CA PHE A 83 2.28 5.42 4.92
C PHE A 83 1.17 4.83 5.78
N ASN A 84 1.33 5.04 7.09
CA ASN A 84 0.39 4.60 8.09
C ASN A 84 0.04 5.76 9.01
N THR A 85 -1.23 6.16 9.06
CA THR A 85 -1.70 7.22 9.97
C THR A 85 -2.20 6.69 11.32
N ASN A 86 -2.18 5.37 11.51
CA ASN A 86 -2.64 4.66 12.72
C ASN A 86 -1.52 4.41 13.75
N VAL A 87 -0.31 4.95 13.56
CA VAL A 87 0.82 4.65 14.45
C VAL A 87 0.59 5.28 15.83
N GLU A 88 0.44 4.45 16.87
CA GLU A 88 0.29 4.89 18.26
C GLU A 88 1.49 5.76 18.69
N GLY A 89 1.25 6.85 19.42
CA GLY A 89 2.27 7.83 19.81
C GLY A 89 2.69 8.80 18.69
N SER A 90 2.52 8.40 17.43
CA SER A 90 2.49 9.28 16.27
C SER A 90 1.05 9.71 16.04
N ALA A 91 0.54 10.64 16.86
CA ALA A 91 -0.63 11.39 16.43
C ALA A 91 -0.20 12.08 15.12
N ALA A 92 -0.57 11.51 13.96
CA ALA A 92 -0.25 12.10 12.67
C ALA A 92 -0.75 13.54 12.72
N THR A 93 0.20 14.45 12.95
CA THR A 93 -0.13 15.83 13.25
C THR A 93 -0.61 16.47 11.95
N ARG A 94 -1.37 17.57 12.04
CA ARG A 94 -1.75 18.31 10.84
C ARG A 94 -0.54 18.64 9.93
N PRO A 95 0.63 19.07 10.47
CA PRO A 95 1.86 19.20 9.69
C PRO A 95 2.30 17.91 8.97
N THR A 96 2.29 16.77 9.66
CA THR A 96 2.65 15.46 9.06
C THR A 96 1.73 15.11 7.90
N LEU A 97 0.41 15.24 8.10
CA LEU A 97 -0.58 14.95 7.05
C LEU A 97 -0.46 15.91 5.87
N ALA A 98 -0.17 17.19 6.12
CA ALA A 98 0.09 18.17 5.06
C ALA A 98 1.35 17.82 4.26
N ARG A 99 2.41 17.34 4.93
CA ARG A 99 3.62 16.85 4.28
C ARG A 99 3.33 15.64 3.39
N TYR A 100 2.50 14.69 3.87
CA TYR A 100 2.11 13.53 3.06
C TYR A 100 1.33 13.96 1.83
N ALA A 101 0.33 14.83 2.03
CA ALA A 101 -0.47 15.38 0.94
C ALA A 101 0.39 16.05 -0.14
N LYS A 102 1.37 16.87 0.27
CA LYS A 102 2.31 17.51 -0.64
C LYS A 102 3.17 16.49 -1.37
N PHE A 103 3.77 15.54 -0.65
CA PHE A 103 4.61 14.51 -1.28
C PHE A 103 3.84 13.71 -2.32
N LEU A 104 2.59 13.31 -2.03
CA LEU A 104 1.72 12.61 -2.96
C LEU A 104 1.42 13.48 -4.19
N ALA A 105 1.02 14.74 -3.98
CA ALA A 105 0.74 15.67 -5.08
C ALA A 105 1.94 15.83 -6.03
N ASP A 106 3.14 15.91 -5.48
CA ASP A 106 4.37 16.11 -6.24
C ASP A 106 4.85 14.83 -6.98
N ASN A 107 4.42 13.63 -6.55
CA ASN A 107 5.06 12.37 -6.97
C ASN A 107 4.15 11.28 -7.53
N ILE A 108 2.84 11.35 -7.32
CA ILE A 108 1.90 10.27 -7.71
C ILE A 108 1.82 10.06 -9.24
N GLY A 109 2.29 11.02 -10.03
CA GLY A 109 2.39 10.90 -11.50
C GLY A 109 3.49 9.95 -11.99
N ARG A 110 4.37 9.46 -11.10
CA ARG A 110 5.40 8.45 -11.41
C ARG A 110 4.78 7.05 -11.42
N ARG A 111 5.44 6.03 -11.98
CA ARG A 111 4.97 4.63 -11.82
C ARG A 111 5.01 4.29 -10.33
N TYR A 112 3.88 3.82 -9.83
CA TYR A 112 3.59 3.90 -8.41
C TYR A 112 2.98 2.61 -7.88
N TYR A 113 3.58 2.09 -6.82
CA TYR A 113 2.94 1.19 -5.87
C TYR A 113 2.56 2.04 -4.65
N MET A 114 1.32 1.94 -4.18
CA MET A 114 0.87 2.63 -2.96
C MET A 114 0.36 1.63 -1.95
N ASP A 115 0.87 1.74 -0.71
CA ASP A 115 0.33 1.07 0.46
C ASP A 115 -0.01 2.11 1.53
N ALA A 116 -1.30 2.30 1.74
CA ALA A 116 -1.86 3.36 2.55
C ALA A 116 -2.73 2.76 3.65
N THR A 117 -2.28 2.89 4.89
CA THR A 117 -3.12 2.66 6.06
C THR A 117 -3.56 4.00 6.62
N ILE A 118 -4.87 4.27 6.59
CA ILE A 118 -5.45 5.53 7.04
C ILE A 118 -6.48 5.29 8.12
N ALA A 119 -6.13 5.62 9.37
CA ALA A 119 -7.02 5.52 10.51
C ALA A 119 -8.25 6.45 10.42
N ASP A 120 -9.28 6.12 11.21
CA ASP A 120 -10.47 6.95 11.40
C ASP A 120 -10.10 8.39 11.80
N ASP A 121 -10.85 9.35 11.27
CA ASP A 121 -10.70 10.78 11.54
C ASP A 121 -9.30 11.38 11.19
N LYS A 122 -8.40 10.59 10.57
CA LYS A 122 -7.08 11.04 10.09
C LYS A 122 -7.04 11.32 8.59
N CYS A 123 -8.01 10.81 7.83
CA CYS A 123 -8.19 11.13 6.41
C CYS A 123 -9.17 12.31 6.22
N ILE A 124 -8.94 13.42 6.89
CA ILE A 124 -9.75 14.63 6.72
C ILE A 124 -8.89 15.78 6.19
N GLY A 125 -9.47 16.61 5.33
CA GLY A 125 -8.80 17.81 4.81
C GLY A 125 -7.79 17.52 3.69
N SER A 126 -6.57 18.02 3.83
CA SER A 126 -5.59 18.11 2.73
C SER A 126 -5.13 16.76 2.19
N LEU A 127 -4.94 15.75 3.05
CA LEU A 127 -4.51 14.42 2.62
C LEU A 127 -5.59 13.72 1.79
N ALA A 128 -6.84 13.73 2.27
CA ALA A 128 -7.97 13.19 1.53
C ALA A 128 -8.16 13.91 0.20
N ASN A 129 -8.03 15.24 0.19
CA ASN A 129 -8.13 16.01 -1.05
C ASN A 129 -6.99 15.67 -2.03
N ALA A 130 -5.75 15.59 -1.56
CA ALA A 130 -4.60 15.22 -2.41
C ALA A 130 -4.80 13.82 -3.02
N ILE A 131 -5.19 12.85 -2.21
CA ILE A 131 -5.53 11.49 -2.65
C ILE A 131 -6.67 11.51 -3.68
N ALA A 132 -7.77 12.20 -3.39
CA ALA A 132 -8.95 12.22 -4.25
C ALA A 132 -8.76 12.95 -5.59
N THR A 133 -7.96 14.01 -5.60
CA THR A 133 -7.87 14.95 -6.74
C THR A 133 -6.62 14.80 -7.59
N THR A 134 -5.56 14.18 -7.08
CA THR A 134 -4.31 14.08 -7.83
C THR A 134 -4.38 12.87 -8.78
N PRO A 135 -4.20 13.06 -10.10
CA PRO A 135 -4.21 11.95 -11.05
C PRO A 135 -3.05 10.97 -10.82
N ALA A 136 -3.37 9.72 -10.54
CA ALA A 136 -2.45 8.61 -10.32
C ALA A 136 -2.30 7.77 -11.61
N LEU A 137 -1.96 8.43 -12.72
CA LEU A 137 -2.00 7.86 -14.09
C LEU A 137 -1.15 6.60 -14.31
N ARG A 138 -0.20 6.34 -13.43
CA ARG A 138 0.74 5.21 -13.51
C ARG A 138 0.71 4.34 -12.24
N LEU A 139 -0.31 4.47 -11.41
CA LEU A 139 -0.51 3.62 -10.25
C LEU A 139 -0.88 2.21 -10.71
N THR A 140 -0.06 1.23 -10.35
CA THR A 140 -0.24 -0.18 -10.75
C THR A 140 -0.79 -1.04 -9.63
N THR A 141 -0.50 -0.66 -8.38
CA THR A 141 -0.99 -1.40 -7.21
C THR A 141 -1.40 -0.43 -6.12
N LEU A 142 -2.58 -0.68 -5.56
CA LEU A 142 -3.11 0.06 -4.43
C LEU A 142 -3.45 -0.91 -3.31
N LYS A 143 -2.82 -0.78 -2.16
CA LYS A 143 -3.27 -1.38 -0.91
C LYS A 143 -3.80 -0.27 0.00
N SER A 144 -5.04 -0.40 0.44
CA SER A 144 -5.71 0.63 1.21
C SER A 144 -6.51 0.05 2.36
N TYR A 145 -6.11 0.43 3.57
CA TYR A 145 -6.81 0.16 4.81
C TYR A 145 -7.38 1.49 5.33
N LEU A 146 -8.68 1.72 5.11
CA LEU A 146 -9.32 2.97 5.54
C LEU A 146 -10.12 2.77 6.83
N GLY A 147 -10.18 3.78 7.67
CA GLY A 147 -11.14 3.85 8.76
C GLY A 147 -12.58 3.91 8.24
N ASP A 148 -13.54 3.50 9.07
CA ASP A 148 -14.98 3.52 8.78
C ASP A 148 -15.51 4.94 8.46
N ARG A 149 -14.83 5.99 8.94
CA ARG A 149 -15.19 7.41 8.75
C ARG A 149 -14.43 8.11 7.63
N VAL A 150 -13.66 7.38 6.83
CA VAL A 150 -12.87 7.96 5.75
C VAL A 150 -13.71 8.10 4.48
N ASP A 151 -14.26 9.30 4.30
CA ASP A 151 -15.00 9.67 3.08
C ASP A 151 -14.07 10.29 2.02
N ASN A 152 -14.48 10.23 0.74
CA ASN A 152 -13.83 10.84 -0.44
C ASN A 152 -12.60 10.14 -1.04
N VAL A 153 -11.97 9.18 -0.37
CA VAL A 153 -10.83 8.41 -0.96
C VAL A 153 -11.25 7.61 -2.19
N HIS A 154 -12.53 7.25 -2.30
CA HIS A 154 -13.10 6.52 -3.43
C HIS A 154 -12.89 7.22 -4.80
N ARG A 155 -12.75 8.56 -4.83
CA ARG A 155 -12.51 9.30 -6.08
C ARG A 155 -11.11 9.09 -6.65
N MET A 156 -10.12 8.79 -5.81
CA MET A 156 -8.75 8.48 -6.27
C MET A 156 -8.76 7.30 -7.24
N VAL A 157 -9.59 6.31 -6.92
CA VAL A 157 -9.59 5.02 -7.60
C VAL A 157 -10.50 5.05 -8.82
N ALA A 158 -11.65 5.73 -8.72
CA ALA A 158 -12.67 5.77 -9.77
C ALA A 158 -12.17 6.31 -11.11
N ASP A 159 -11.53 7.50 -11.09
CA ASP A 159 -11.31 8.28 -12.31
C ASP A 159 -9.83 8.65 -12.51
N ASN A 160 -9.00 8.47 -11.49
CA ASN A 160 -7.63 8.98 -11.46
C ASN A 160 -6.55 7.90 -11.59
N ALA A 161 -6.90 6.61 -11.62
CA ALA A 161 -5.96 5.50 -11.72
C ALA A 161 -6.28 4.54 -12.89
N PRO A 162 -6.21 4.98 -14.15
CA PRO A 162 -6.65 4.22 -15.33
C PRO A 162 -5.78 3.00 -15.68
N ARG A 163 -4.69 2.76 -14.93
CA ARG A 163 -3.73 1.67 -15.17
C ARG A 163 -3.55 0.79 -13.93
N LEU A 164 -4.55 0.71 -13.06
CA LEU A 164 -4.52 -0.06 -11.83
C LEU A 164 -5.02 -1.49 -12.09
N PRO A 165 -4.13 -2.49 -12.26
CA PRO A 165 -4.50 -3.91 -12.33
C PRO A 165 -4.78 -4.53 -10.97
N ASP A 166 -4.11 -4.07 -9.90
CA ASP A 166 -4.16 -4.71 -8.60
C ASP A 166 -4.66 -3.74 -7.52
N ALA A 167 -5.72 -4.11 -6.80
CA ALA A 167 -6.19 -3.36 -5.65
C ALA A 167 -6.49 -4.28 -4.47
N ALA A 168 -5.96 -3.95 -3.30
CA ALA A 168 -6.37 -4.51 -2.01
C ALA A 168 -7.04 -3.41 -1.18
N ILE A 169 -8.31 -3.64 -0.84
CA ILE A 169 -9.19 -2.64 -0.29
C ILE A 169 -9.94 -3.25 0.89
N HIS A 170 -9.45 -2.99 2.10
CA HIS A 170 -10.01 -3.65 3.28
C HIS A 170 -11.23 -2.91 3.84
N ARG A 171 -11.34 -1.59 3.65
CA ARG A 171 -12.45 -0.80 4.18
C ARG A 171 -12.73 0.42 3.31
N GLY A 172 -14.01 0.76 3.09
CA GLY A 172 -14.45 2.02 2.44
C GLY A 172 -15.54 1.86 1.37
N PRO A 173 -16.23 2.95 0.95
CA PRO A 173 -17.28 2.88 -0.05
C PRO A 173 -16.73 2.96 -1.48
N PHE A 174 -16.22 1.86 -2.01
CA PHE A 174 -15.68 1.83 -3.38
C PHE A 174 -16.73 1.55 -4.44
N LYS A 175 -17.75 2.41 -4.49
CA LYS A 175 -18.88 2.29 -5.43
C LYS A 175 -18.47 2.39 -6.91
N HIS A 176 -17.25 2.83 -7.19
CA HIS A 176 -16.77 3.19 -8.52
C HIS A 176 -15.62 2.32 -9.05
N LEU A 177 -15.27 1.20 -8.39
CA LEU A 177 -14.21 0.31 -8.91
C LEU A 177 -14.50 -0.21 -10.32
N HIS A 178 -15.79 -0.40 -10.64
CA HIS A 178 -16.24 -0.80 -11.97
C HIS A 178 -15.87 0.18 -13.09
N HIS A 179 -15.47 1.43 -12.79
CA HIS A 179 -14.96 2.37 -13.78
C HIS A 179 -13.52 2.05 -14.22
N ILE A 180 -12.76 1.29 -13.43
CA ILE A 180 -11.39 0.91 -13.76
C ILE A 180 -11.42 -0.35 -14.63
N SER A 181 -11.35 -0.16 -15.94
CA SER A 181 -11.35 -1.27 -16.90
C SER A 181 -10.11 -2.15 -16.82
N THR A 182 -9.00 -1.65 -16.29
CA THR A 182 -7.74 -2.40 -16.14
C THR A 182 -7.67 -3.26 -14.89
N LEU A 183 -8.60 -3.09 -13.94
CA LEU A 183 -8.56 -3.77 -12.65
C LEU A 183 -8.88 -5.25 -12.82
N THR A 184 -7.88 -6.10 -12.65
CA THR A 184 -7.97 -7.56 -12.85
C THR A 184 -7.90 -8.32 -11.53
N HIS A 185 -7.24 -7.78 -10.52
CA HIS A 185 -7.06 -8.39 -9.22
C HIS A 185 -7.64 -7.49 -8.13
N LEU A 186 -8.65 -7.99 -7.43
CA LEU A 186 -9.30 -7.27 -6.33
C LEU A 186 -9.30 -8.11 -5.06
N GLU A 187 -8.61 -7.62 -4.03
CA GLU A 187 -8.74 -8.10 -2.67
C GLU A 187 -9.66 -7.15 -1.91
N ILE A 188 -10.76 -7.66 -1.35
CA ILE A 188 -11.76 -6.85 -0.66
C ILE A 188 -12.26 -7.54 0.60
N LEU A 189 -12.55 -6.73 1.63
CA LEU A 189 -13.16 -7.25 2.84
C LEU A 189 -14.65 -7.52 2.64
N VAL A 190 -15.10 -8.66 3.16
CA VAL A 190 -16.41 -9.28 2.90
C VAL A 190 -17.61 -8.41 3.27
N THR A 191 -17.44 -7.51 4.23
CA THR A 191 -18.52 -6.62 4.66
C THR A 191 -18.85 -5.54 3.62
N GLN A 192 -18.05 -5.41 2.56
CA GLN A 192 -18.27 -4.44 1.50
C GLN A 192 -19.09 -5.06 0.36
N ALA A 193 -20.26 -4.46 0.09
CA ALA A 193 -21.03 -4.81 -1.09
C ALA A 193 -20.47 -4.09 -2.33
N VAL A 194 -20.04 -4.85 -3.33
CA VAL A 194 -19.79 -4.30 -4.67
C VAL A 194 -21.12 -4.31 -5.42
N GLY A 195 -21.69 -3.12 -5.64
CA GLY A 195 -23.06 -2.97 -6.15
C GLY A 195 -23.22 -3.21 -7.66
N LYS A 196 -22.14 -3.49 -8.39
CA LYS A 196 -22.14 -3.69 -9.85
C LYS A 196 -21.17 -4.80 -10.26
N THR A 197 -21.50 -5.48 -11.35
CA THR A 197 -20.66 -6.45 -12.04
C THR A 197 -19.32 -5.86 -12.43
N MET A 198 -18.28 -6.68 -12.35
CA MET A 198 -16.95 -6.32 -12.85
C MET A 198 -16.40 -7.48 -13.67
N THR A 199 -16.82 -7.54 -14.94
CA THR A 199 -16.49 -8.65 -15.86
C THR A 199 -15.00 -8.74 -16.19
N GLN A 200 -14.23 -7.69 -15.90
CA GLN A 200 -12.79 -7.63 -16.11
C GLN A 200 -11.96 -8.30 -15.00
N LEU A 201 -12.57 -8.68 -13.87
CA LEU A 201 -11.85 -9.27 -12.73
C LEU A 201 -11.45 -10.72 -13.04
N GLU A 202 -10.15 -10.99 -12.97
CA GLU A 202 -9.56 -12.32 -13.10
C GLU A 202 -9.44 -13.01 -11.74
N LYS A 203 -9.15 -12.24 -10.68
CA LYS A 203 -8.99 -12.74 -9.32
C LYS A 203 -9.72 -11.86 -8.32
N VAL A 204 -10.56 -12.48 -7.49
CA VAL A 204 -11.20 -11.83 -6.34
C VAL A 204 -10.81 -12.57 -5.06
N LEU A 205 -10.13 -11.88 -4.15
CA LEU A 205 -9.83 -12.40 -2.82
C LEU A 205 -10.76 -11.74 -1.79
N LEU A 206 -11.57 -12.56 -1.14
CA LEU A 206 -12.50 -12.11 -0.11
C LEU A 206 -11.88 -12.34 1.27
N ILE A 207 -11.66 -11.26 2.02
CA ILE A 207 -11.05 -11.32 3.35
C ILE A 207 -12.11 -11.18 4.43
N GLY A 208 -12.26 -12.22 5.25
CA GLY A 208 -13.09 -12.18 6.44
C GLY A 208 -12.41 -11.37 7.55
N GLU A 209 -13.15 -10.49 8.20
CA GLU A 209 -12.68 -9.86 9.44
C GLU A 209 -12.84 -10.87 10.60
N GLN A 210 -11.72 -11.39 11.11
CA GLN A 210 -11.75 -12.04 12.42
C GLN A 210 -11.90 -10.95 13.48
N ARG A 211 -13.14 -10.59 13.80
CA ARG A 211 -13.40 -9.87 15.05
C ARG A 211 -12.96 -10.79 16.18
N LYS A 212 -11.99 -10.36 16.98
CA LYS A 212 -11.79 -10.86 18.35
C LYS A 212 -13.02 -10.49 19.19
N SER A 213 -14.20 -10.99 18.82
CA SER A 213 -15.23 -11.19 19.84
C SER A 213 -14.67 -12.22 20.80
N SER A 214 -14.87 -12.01 22.08
CA SER A 214 -14.75 -13.01 23.15
C SER A 214 -15.61 -14.24 22.78
N LEU A 215 -15.06 -15.09 21.92
CA LEU A 215 -15.68 -16.20 21.21
C LEU A 215 -15.50 -17.47 22.04
N GLU A 216 -16.10 -17.51 23.22
CA GLU A 216 -16.35 -18.80 23.88
C GLU A 216 -17.72 -19.39 23.52
N ASN A 217 -18.61 -18.68 22.80
CA ASN A 217 -20.00 -19.12 22.64
C ASN A 217 -20.70 -18.84 21.30
N THR A 218 -20.00 -18.59 20.19
CA THR A 218 -20.70 -18.34 18.90
C THR A 218 -20.91 -19.64 18.12
N PRO A 219 -22.16 -20.02 17.79
CA PRO A 219 -22.46 -21.31 17.17
C PRO A 219 -21.98 -21.40 15.71
N SER A 220 -21.46 -22.57 15.34
CA SER A 220 -20.90 -22.94 14.02
C SER A 220 -21.75 -22.54 12.81
N ASN A 221 -23.07 -22.39 12.97
CA ASN A 221 -23.99 -22.02 11.89
C ASN A 221 -23.77 -20.60 11.34
N TYR A 222 -23.14 -19.68 12.09
CA TYR A 222 -22.82 -18.34 11.58
C TYR A 222 -21.72 -18.36 10.51
N LEU A 223 -20.75 -19.27 10.61
CA LEU A 223 -19.69 -19.39 9.60
C LEU A 223 -20.26 -19.87 8.26
N LEU A 224 -21.22 -20.78 8.27
CA LEU A 224 -21.93 -21.24 7.07
C LEU A 224 -22.76 -20.14 6.41
N LEU A 225 -23.43 -19.28 7.19
CA LEU A 225 -24.16 -18.13 6.65
C LEU A 225 -23.21 -17.07 6.06
N ILE A 226 -22.07 -16.83 6.71
CA ILE A 226 -21.02 -15.93 6.19
C ILE A 226 -20.45 -16.50 4.89
N LEU A 227 -20.14 -17.80 4.83
CA LEU A 227 -19.68 -18.50 3.62
C LEU A 227 -20.72 -18.49 2.49
N ALA A 228 -22.00 -18.67 2.79
CA ALA A 228 -23.07 -18.60 1.80
C ALA A 228 -23.24 -17.17 1.25
N ALA A 229 -23.19 -16.15 2.10
CA ALA A 229 -23.22 -14.75 1.70
C ALA A 229 -21.98 -14.35 0.88
N LEU A 230 -20.81 -14.86 1.27
CA LEU A 230 -19.53 -14.76 0.56
C LEU A 230 -19.61 -15.31 -0.86
N ILE A 231 -20.11 -16.55 -0.98
CA ILE A 231 -20.28 -17.21 -2.28
C ILE A 231 -21.29 -16.44 -3.13
N GLN A 232 -22.42 -15.99 -2.57
CA GLN A 232 -23.38 -15.17 -3.31
C GLN A 232 -22.80 -13.82 -3.76
N ALA A 233 -21.99 -13.15 -2.93
CA ALA A 233 -21.33 -11.90 -3.30
C ALA A 233 -20.29 -12.11 -4.41
N ALA A 234 -19.49 -13.19 -4.33
CA ALA A 234 -18.55 -13.58 -5.38
C ALA A 234 -19.27 -13.91 -6.70
N LEU A 235 -20.37 -14.68 -6.62
CA LEU A 235 -21.17 -15.02 -7.79
C LEU A 235 -21.81 -13.79 -8.44
N ARG A 236 -22.26 -12.81 -7.66
CA ARG A 236 -22.78 -11.52 -8.20
C ARG A 236 -21.71 -10.69 -8.88
N LEU A 237 -20.47 -10.71 -8.38
CA LEU A 237 -19.36 -10.01 -9.02
C LEU A 237 -19.02 -10.56 -10.42
N ILE A 238 -19.18 -11.87 -10.60
CA ILE A 238 -18.74 -12.59 -11.80
C ILE A 238 -19.87 -12.75 -12.84
N TYR A 239 -21.11 -12.99 -12.42
CA TYR A 239 -22.15 -13.52 -13.32
C TYR A 239 -23.35 -12.59 -13.61
N HIS A 240 -23.45 -11.42 -12.99
CA HIS A 240 -24.60 -10.52 -13.13
C HIS A 240 -24.19 -9.10 -13.34
#